data_AF-A0A107ENB1-F1
#
_entry.id   AF-A0A107ENB1-F1
#
_cell.length_a   1.000
_cell.length_b   1.000
_cell.length_c   1.000
_cell.angle_alpha   90.00
_cell.angle_beta   90.00
_cell.angle_gamma   90.00
#
_symmetry.space_group_name_H-M   'P 1'
#
loop_
_entity.id
_entity.type
_entity.pdbx_description
1 polymer ?
#
loop_
_entity_poly.entity_id
_entity_poly.type
_entity_poly.pdbx_seq_one_letter_code
_entity_poly.pdbx_strand_id
1 'polypeptide(L)' 'MKLSSGELELIESIIEHIYPDPRAGSTLPIESGEMRAAKGFEQKRVVTICEEEGRPYMMFTTLGESVYKWCLGNRAPW' A
#
# COMPACT_ATOMS: atom_id res chain seq x y z
N MET A 1 7.55 13.01 -0.90
CA MET A 1 7.68 11.82 -1.76
C MET A 1 6.66 11.93 -2.88
N LYS A 2 6.99 11.58 -4.13
CA LYS A 2 6.04 11.59 -5.25
C LYS A 2 5.64 10.15 -5.59
N LEU A 3 4.34 9.87 -5.59
CA LEU A 3 3.78 8.62 -6.08
C LEU A 3 3.56 8.71 -7.59
N SER A 4 3.77 7.61 -8.29
CA SER A 4 3.38 7.42 -9.69
C SER A 4 1.87 7.14 -9.77
N SER A 5 1.28 7.23 -10.96
CA SER A 5 -0.15 7.00 -11.15
C SER A 5 -0.59 5.61 -10.66
N GLY A 6 0.15 4.55 -10.99
CA GLY A 6 -0.21 3.20 -10.54
C GLY A 6 -0.03 2.98 -9.03
N GLU A 7 0.87 3.71 -8.38
CA GLU A 7 0.99 3.69 -6.92
C GLU A 7 -0.14 4.47 -6.24
N LEU A 8 -0.61 5.56 -6.85
CA LEU A 8 -1.79 6.27 -6.37
C LEU A 8 -3.05 5.40 -6.51
N GLU A 9 -3.24 4.77 -7.67
CA GLU A 9 -4.36 3.84 -7.88
C GLU A 9 -4.34 2.68 -6.86
N LEU A 10 -3.16 2.13 -6.56
CA LEU A 10 -3.03 1.08 -5.56
C LEU A 10 -3.37 1.58 -4.14
N ILE A 11 -2.86 2.75 -3.71
CA ILE A 11 -3.18 3.26 -2.37
C ILE A 11 -4.65 3.68 -2.26
N GLU A 12 -5.22 4.21 -3.34
CA GLU A 12 -6.64 4.55 -3.40
C GLU A 12 -7.51 3.30 -3.32
N SER A 13 -7.15 2.23 -4.04
CA SER A 13 -7.82 0.93 -3.94
C SER A 13 -7.78 0.37 -2.51
N ILE A 14 -6.63 0.47 -1.83
CA ILE A 14 -6.46 0.06 -0.42
C ILE A 14 -7.31 0.91 0.53
N ILE A 15 -7.52 2.20 0.23
CA ILE A 15 -8.39 3.10 1.02
C ILE A 15 -9.88 2.80 0.76
N GLU A 16 -10.26 2.51 -0.49
CA GLU A 16 -11.66 2.28 -0.90
C GLU A 16 -12.18 0.92 -0.48
N HIS A 17 -11.36 -0.11 -0.64
CA HIS A 17 -11.64 -1.39 -0.03
C HIS A 17 -11.42 -1.23 1.46
N ILE A 18 -12.41 -1.59 2.28
CA ILE A 18 -12.36 -1.51 3.75
C ILE A 18 -11.38 -2.58 4.27
N TYR A 19 -10.14 -2.55 3.80
CA TYR A 19 -9.04 -3.23 4.44
C TYR A 19 -8.80 -2.51 5.76
N PRO A 20 -8.67 -3.25 6.88
CA PRO A 20 -8.48 -2.64 8.19
C PRO A 20 -7.27 -1.70 8.12
N ASP A 21 -7.50 -0.42 8.44
CA ASP A 21 -6.53 0.69 8.57
C ASP A 21 -5.08 0.17 8.60
N PRO A 22 -4.39 0.09 7.44
CA PRO A 22 -3.11 -0.59 7.34
C PRO A 22 -2.06 0.13 8.19
N ARG A 23 -1.74 -0.52 9.32
CA ARG A 23 -0.69 -0.11 10.26
C ARG A 23 0.64 -0.76 9.87
N ALA A 24 1.73 -0.26 10.42
CA ALA A 24 3.01 -0.95 10.34
C ALA A 24 2.87 -2.42 10.80
N GLY A 25 3.37 -3.36 9.98
CA GLY A 25 3.27 -4.79 10.21
C GLY A 25 1.96 -5.44 9.71
N SER A 26 0.97 -4.65 9.29
CA SER A 26 -0.22 -5.18 8.61
C SER A 26 0.15 -5.70 7.23
N THR A 27 -0.57 -6.74 6.78
CA THR A 27 -0.31 -7.41 5.50
C THR A 27 -1.54 -7.36 4.62
N LEU A 28 -1.33 -7.12 3.32
CA LEU A 28 -2.38 -7.20 2.30
C LEU A 28 -1.92 -8.13 1.17
N PRO A 29 -2.80 -9.00 0.65
CA PRO A 29 -2.47 -9.78 -0.54
C PRO A 29 -2.17 -8.83 -1.70
N ILE A 30 -1.24 -9.22 -2.59
CA ILE A 30 -0.98 -8.48 -3.83
C ILE A 30 -1.81 -9.13 -4.94
N GLU A 31 -2.80 -8.41 -5.46
CA GLU A 31 -3.68 -8.93 -6.50
C GLU A 31 -3.04 -8.93 -7.89
N SER A 32 -3.69 -9.65 -8.80
CA SER A 32 -3.24 -9.81 -10.19
C SER A 32 -3.37 -8.47 -10.92
N GLY A 33 -2.24 -7.75 -11.05
CA GLY A 33 -2.16 -6.42 -11.65
C GLY A 33 -1.48 -5.40 -10.75
N GLU A 34 -1.45 -5.63 -9.44
CA GLU A 34 -0.90 -4.71 -8.45
C GLU A 34 0.61 -4.86 -8.27
N MET A 35 1.19 -5.97 -8.72
CA MET A 35 2.61 -6.32 -8.53
C MET A 35 3.58 -5.21 -8.98
N ARG A 36 3.26 -4.49 -10.05
CA ARG A 36 4.11 -3.38 -10.53
C ARG A 36 4.10 -2.20 -9.53
N ALA A 37 2.92 -1.85 -9.01
CA ALA A 37 2.76 -0.78 -8.05
C ALA A 37 3.32 -1.18 -6.67
N ALA A 38 3.09 -2.42 -6.23
CA ALA A 38 3.67 -2.98 -5.02
C ALA A 38 5.21 -2.92 -5.03
N LYS A 39 5.85 -3.25 -6.18
CA LYS A 39 7.30 -3.10 -6.35
C LYS A 39 7.76 -1.65 -6.25
N GLY A 40 6.97 -0.69 -6.76
CA GLY A 40 7.24 0.74 -6.59
C GLY A 40 7.20 1.15 -5.12
N PHE A 41 6.20 0.68 -4.37
CA PHE A 41 6.12 0.88 -2.93
C PHE A 41 7.27 0.25 -2.17
N GLU A 42 7.71 -0.94 -2.54
CA GLU A 42 8.86 -1.59 -1.93
C GLU A 42 10.15 -0.80 -2.15
N GLN A 43 10.41 -0.33 -3.38
CA GLN A 43 11.56 0.53 -3.68
C GLN A 43 11.56 1.83 -2.86
N LYS A 44 10.37 2.32 -2.50
CA LYS A 44 10.16 3.50 -1.66
C LYS A 44 10.08 3.19 -0.17
N ARG A 45 10.24 1.91 0.23
CA ARG A 45 10.13 1.41 1.60
C ARG A 45 8.77 1.66 2.25
N VAL A 46 7.71 1.83 1.45
CA VAL A 46 6.33 1.96 1.91
C VAL A 46 5.83 0.60 2.39
N VAL A 47 6.15 -0.44 1.63
CA VAL A 47 5.85 -1.84 1.98
C VAL A 47 7.10 -2.70 1.85
N THR A 48 7.04 -3.92 2.36
CA THR A 48 7.95 -5.02 2.04
C THR A 48 7.14 -6.08 1.30
N ILE A 49 7.62 -6.58 0.17
CA ILE A 49 6.95 -7.70 -0.50
C ILE A 49 7.46 -8.99 0.12
N CYS A 50 6.52 -9.82 0.54
CA CYS A 50 6.76 -11.13 1.12
C CYS A 50 5.98 -12.18 0.32
N GLU A 51 6.32 -13.45 0.51
CA GLU A 51 5.64 -14.57 -0.13
C GLU A 51 5.39 -15.66 0.91
N GLU A 52 4.16 -16.16 0.95
CA GLU A 52 3.75 -17.28 1.81
C GLU A 52 2.96 -18.28 0.94
N GLU A 53 3.37 -19.55 0.97
CA GLU A 53 2.75 -20.62 0.17
C GLU A 53 2.58 -20.31 -1.33
N GLY A 54 3.52 -19.56 -1.92
CA GLY A 54 3.47 -19.17 -3.33
C GLY A 54 2.56 -17.97 -3.63
N ARG A 55 2.03 -17.30 -2.60
CA ARG A 55 1.15 -16.14 -2.74
C ARG A 55 1.87 -14.88 -2.25
N PRO A 56 2.08 -13.88 -3.12
CA PRO A 56 2.73 -12.64 -2.72
C PRO A 56 1.77 -11.77 -1.90
N TYR A 57 2.30 -11.15 -0.86
CA TYR A 57 1.61 -10.14 -0.05
C TYR A 57 2.56 -8.98 0.25
N MET A 58 1.99 -7.81 0.50
CA MET A 58 2.72 -6.62 0.92
C MET A 58 2.52 -6.40 2.41
N MET A 59 3.61 -6.19 3.14
CA MET A 59 3.59 -5.81 4.56
C MET A 59 3.91 -4.32 4.70
N PHE A 60 3.04 -3.56 5.35
CA PHE A 60 3.23 -2.13 5.55
C PHE A 60 4.39 -1.83 6.51
N THR A 61 5.22 -0.86 6.17
CA THR A 61 6.22 -0.31 7.08
C THR A 61 5.64 0.86 7.88
N THR A 62 6.39 1.39 8.85
CA THR A 62 6.05 2.64 9.53
C THR A 62 5.93 3.82 8.54
N LEU A 63 6.74 3.82 7.47
CA LEU A 63 6.62 4.81 6.40
C LEU A 63 5.34 4.57 5.60
N GLY A 64 5.01 3.31 5.30
CA GLY A 64 3.76 2.93 4.63
C GLY A 64 2.52 3.43 5.36
N GLU A 65 2.44 3.22 6.67
CA GLU A 65 1.34 3.71 7.51
C GLU A 65 1.23 5.24 7.45
N SER A 66 2.36 5.95 7.50
CA SER A 66 2.39 7.41 7.41
C SER A 66 1.92 7.92 6.04
N VAL A 67 2.32 7.24 4.96
CA VAL A 67 1.90 7.55 3.59
C VAL A 67 0.41 7.27 3.41
N TYR A 68 -0.09 6.15 3.92
CA TYR A 68 -1.51 5.82 3.92
C TYR A 68 -2.34 6.88 4.65
N LYS A 69 -1.96 7.24 5.89
CA LYS A 69 -2.65 8.29 6.67
C LYS A 69 -2.63 9.65 5.98
N TRP A 70 -1.52 10.00 5.32
CA TRP A 70 -1.42 11.25 4.57
C TRP A 70 -2.36 11.24 3.35
N CYS A 71 -2.41 10.15 2.59
CA CYS A 71 -3.35 9.99 1.47
C CYS A 71 -4.81 10.00 1.93
N LEU A 72 -5.12 9.31 3.04
CA LEU A 72 -6.45 9.31 3.66
C LEU A 72 -6.86 10.71 4.12
N GLY A 73 -5.95 11.45 4.77
CA GLY A 73 -6.17 12.81 5.22
C GLY A 73 -6.37 13.82 4.08
N ASN A 74 -5.65 13.68 2.97
CA ASN A 74 -5.87 14.49 1.76
C ASN A 74 -7.19 14.17 1.04
N ARG A 75 -7.78 13.00 1.30
CA ARG A 75 -9.07 12.56 0.76
C ARG A 75 -10.25 13.06 1.61
N ALA A 76 -10.02 13.40 2.88
CA ALA A 76 -11.05 13.96 3.74
C ALA A 76 -11.47 15.34 3.21
N PRO A 77 -12.75 15.55 2.87
CA PRO A 77 -13.26 16.90 2.68
C PRO A 77 -13.27 17.53 4.08
N TRP A 78 -12.52 18.61 4.26
CA TRP A 78 -12.74 19.53 5.38
C TRP A 78 -14.21 19.97 5.42
#